data_AF-A0A7Y1VS41-F1
#
_entry.id   AF-A0A7Y1VS41-F1
#
_cell.length_a   1.000
_cell.length_b   1.000
_cell.length_c   1.000
_cell.angle_alpha   90.00
_cell.angle_beta   90.00
_cell.angle_gamma   90.00
#
_symmetry.space_group_name_H-M   'P 1'
#
loop_
_entity.id
_entity.type
_entity.pdbx_description
1 polymer ?
#
loop_
_entity_poly.entity_id
_entity_poly.type
_entity_poly.pdbx_seq_one_letter_code
_entity_poly.pdbx_strand_id
1 'polypeptide(L)'
;MIGFTTQPTHSQSDSTAAGKAYLEIGLNYLNNQDLDSARIYFEKALPIARQQADTELLGDLCIRLGQVYRRRGDPMKANNLITEAIAQYENKFGSSHTKIAAGYNDLSIVQNSLGDIEASGKSLIKALSIREKLLGRRSIEYGMVLNNLALHYLEMDQLDQAIKAAKETVQIFARAEYPDQRFHVSSYNTLAKALDRAGKLREAEENYLKAIELHEKYFPGNSRIRFYLLDLGRNAMAQGEYQEAVVHFHHAMSATIAYIDPDSINQNPLSDDPSNYLSLRSLCLLKGSALHKLYSQSRDTTDLLKAIALYNLADLFATKNRVEVQYQRSREAFSRQNLSLYEGAILAHIDMWEETGREEFLEKSFLLNEKSKSLTLLQNLLDANALRTSGIPPLILQQEERLQDSLALLRNALQAEKDPANIESLKTEIRRLDLRYEEFKKSLEKNYVQYYQSKYNFKFKTLKEIQRQLQSDQSIMEFFVGDDYLFVYTINSESFRCHKAVKSDSLTLFISGLIESLRRFDPSLPLGSEETQEALDIYTDLASKLYQLIWMPFAEDLKKEVM
;
A
#
# COMPACT_ATOMS: atom_id res chain seq x y z
N MET A 1 47.52 -48.18 25.65
CA MET A 1 46.27 -48.60 26.33
C MET A 1 45.53 -47.31 26.69
N ILE A 2 44.57 -46.90 25.86
CA ILE A 2 43.14 -46.71 26.22
C ILE A 2 43.01 -45.71 27.38
N GLY A 3 42.54 -44.47 27.21
CA GLY A 3 41.39 -44.01 26.42
C GLY A 3 40.43 -43.33 27.40
N PHE A 4 40.57 -42.02 27.61
CA PHE A 4 39.56 -41.24 28.33
C PHE A 4 38.51 -40.77 27.33
N THR A 5 37.61 -41.68 26.98
CA THR A 5 36.30 -41.32 26.46
C THR A 5 35.49 -40.74 27.61
N THR A 6 35.40 -39.42 27.69
CA THR A 6 34.36 -38.74 28.46
C THR A 6 33.02 -39.11 27.84
N GLN A 7 32.31 -40.07 28.44
CA GLN A 7 30.89 -40.24 28.16
C GLN A 7 30.16 -38.94 28.56
N PRO A 8 29.25 -38.41 27.74
CA PRO A 8 28.36 -37.34 28.18
C PRO A 8 27.59 -37.85 29.40
N THR A 9 27.64 -37.12 30.51
CA THR A 9 26.82 -37.40 31.69
C THR A 9 25.35 -37.39 31.28
N HIS A 10 24.54 -38.34 31.78
CA HIS A 10 23.13 -38.52 31.40
C HIS A 10 22.33 -37.19 31.33
N SER A 11 22.62 -36.23 32.22
CA SER A 11 21.99 -34.90 32.26
C SER A 11 22.29 -33.98 31.07
N GLN A 12 23.47 -34.08 30.44
CA GLN A 12 23.79 -33.30 29.23
C GLN A 12 23.06 -33.86 28.00
N SER A 13 22.92 -35.18 27.91
CA SER A 13 22.18 -35.82 26.81
C SER A 13 20.69 -35.50 26.86
N ASP A 14 20.10 -35.50 28.07
CA ASP A 14 18.69 -35.18 28.29
C ASP A 14 18.40 -33.69 28.01
N SER A 15 19.33 -32.81 28.40
CA SER A 15 19.21 -31.38 28.13
C SER A 15 19.35 -31.06 26.63
N THR A 16 20.20 -31.78 25.89
CA THR A 16 20.36 -31.59 24.42
C THR A 16 19.09 -32.04 23.69
N ALA A 17 18.53 -33.18 24.11
CA ALA A 17 17.26 -33.68 23.60
C ALA A 17 16.12 -32.69 23.86
N ALA A 18 16.08 -32.08 25.06
CA ALA A 18 15.09 -31.05 25.39
C ALA A 18 15.18 -29.81 24.51
N GLY A 19 16.41 -29.31 24.24
CA GLY A 19 16.61 -28.17 23.33
C GLY A 19 16.10 -28.42 21.91
N LYS A 20 16.39 -29.61 21.36
CA LYS A 20 15.89 -30.04 20.04
C LYS A 20 14.37 -30.25 20.03
N ALA A 21 13.81 -30.82 21.09
CA ALA A 21 12.37 -30.98 21.22
C ALA A 21 11.65 -29.63 21.22
N TYR A 22 12.17 -28.63 21.92
CA TYR A 22 11.61 -27.28 21.89
C TYR A 22 11.74 -26.60 20.52
N LEU A 23 12.84 -26.82 19.79
CA LEU A 23 12.96 -26.37 18.40
C LEU A 23 11.83 -26.98 17.55
N GLU A 24 11.65 -28.30 17.58
CA GLU A 24 10.61 -28.97 16.78
C GLU A 24 9.19 -28.51 17.12
N ILE A 25 8.88 -28.34 18.41
CA ILE A 25 7.59 -27.79 18.86
C ILE A 25 7.41 -26.37 18.32
N GLY A 26 8.44 -25.52 18.44
CA GLY A 26 8.42 -24.17 17.92
C GLY A 26 8.23 -24.13 16.40
N LEU A 27 8.85 -25.05 15.65
CA LEU A 27 8.67 -25.19 14.20
C LEU A 27 7.23 -25.58 13.85
N ASN A 28 6.61 -26.47 14.62
CA ASN A 28 5.22 -26.84 14.43
C ASN A 28 4.29 -25.63 14.59
N TYR A 29 4.45 -24.87 15.69
CA TYR A 29 3.69 -23.63 15.87
C TYR A 29 3.96 -22.60 14.77
N LEU A 30 5.22 -22.46 14.32
CA LEU A 30 5.58 -21.55 13.25
C LEU A 30 4.92 -21.93 11.92
N ASN A 31 4.85 -23.23 11.61
CA ASN A 31 4.16 -23.76 10.43
C ASN A 31 2.65 -23.51 10.50
N ASN A 32 2.07 -23.59 11.71
CA ASN A 32 0.68 -23.21 11.99
C ASN A 32 0.48 -21.68 12.12
N GLN A 33 1.53 -20.89 11.86
CA GLN A 33 1.54 -19.42 11.94
C GLN A 33 1.27 -18.83 13.33
N ASP A 34 1.33 -19.64 14.38
CA ASP A 34 1.29 -19.16 15.77
C ASP A 34 2.67 -18.64 16.18
N LEU A 35 2.90 -17.35 15.90
CA LEU A 35 4.17 -16.66 16.14
C LEU A 35 4.48 -16.51 17.63
N ASP A 36 3.46 -16.40 18.49
CA ASP A 36 3.64 -16.22 19.93
C ASP A 36 4.11 -17.52 20.57
N SER A 37 3.43 -18.64 20.29
CA SER A 37 3.84 -19.95 20.78
C SER A 37 5.20 -20.35 20.20
N ALA A 38 5.41 -20.17 18.90
CA ALA A 38 6.71 -20.47 18.27
C ALA A 38 7.87 -19.74 18.96
N ARG A 39 7.69 -18.43 19.22
CA ARG A 39 8.68 -17.62 19.95
C ARG A 39 8.99 -18.22 21.33
N ILE A 40 7.95 -18.51 22.11
CA ILE A 40 8.11 -19.01 23.49
C ILE A 40 8.96 -20.29 23.50
N TYR A 41 8.70 -21.22 22.58
CA TYR A 41 9.44 -22.47 22.52
C TYR A 41 10.88 -22.28 22.04
N PHE A 42 11.11 -21.42 21.04
CA PHE A 42 12.49 -21.09 20.64
C PHE A 42 13.27 -20.37 21.75
N GLU A 43 12.64 -19.46 22.50
CA GLU A 43 13.27 -18.76 23.64
C GLU A 43 13.59 -19.71 24.80
N LYS A 44 12.79 -20.76 25.02
CA LYS A 44 13.11 -21.84 25.97
C LYS A 44 14.31 -22.68 25.53
N ALA A 45 14.47 -22.92 24.24
CA ALA A 45 15.58 -23.71 23.69
C ALA A 45 16.91 -22.95 23.65
N LEU A 46 16.87 -21.63 23.52
CA LEU A 46 18.05 -20.77 23.36
C LEU A 46 19.08 -20.87 24.50
N PRO A 47 18.71 -20.78 25.80
CA PRO A 47 19.69 -20.90 26.89
C PRO A 47 20.31 -22.31 26.97
N ILE A 48 19.55 -23.34 26.59
CA ILE A 48 20.02 -24.74 26.53
C ILE A 48 21.14 -24.87 25.50
N ALA A 49 20.90 -24.36 24.28
CA ALA A 49 21.88 -24.38 23.20
C ALA A 49 23.17 -23.62 23.57
N ARG A 50 23.04 -22.47 24.25
CA ARG A 50 24.18 -21.68 24.74
C ARG A 50 24.99 -22.41 25.80
N GLN A 51 24.33 -23.01 26.80
CA GLN A 51 25.00 -23.74 27.88
C GLN A 51 25.78 -24.95 27.36
N GLN A 52 25.28 -25.59 26.32
CA GLN A 52 25.89 -26.78 25.73
C GLN A 52 26.92 -26.45 24.64
N ALA A 53 27.09 -25.18 24.29
CA ALA A 53 27.88 -24.74 23.15
C ALA A 53 27.51 -25.47 21.84
N ASP A 54 26.23 -25.83 21.66
CA ASP A 54 25.74 -26.42 20.40
C ASP A 54 25.55 -25.30 19.36
N THR A 55 26.63 -25.03 18.63
CA THR A 55 26.70 -24.01 17.58
C THR A 55 25.62 -24.18 16.51
N GLU A 56 25.25 -25.40 16.16
CA GLU A 56 24.25 -25.63 15.10
C GLU A 56 22.84 -25.39 15.60
N LEU A 57 22.50 -25.95 16.77
CA LEU A 57 21.20 -25.70 17.39
C LEU A 57 21.02 -24.20 17.68
N LEU A 58 22.07 -23.53 18.15
CA LEU A 58 22.05 -22.09 18.37
C LEU A 58 21.80 -21.32 17.07
N GLY A 59 22.49 -21.66 15.98
CA GLY A 59 22.26 -21.06 14.67
C GLY A 59 20.84 -21.27 14.16
N ASP A 60 20.31 -22.50 14.27
CA ASP A 60 18.95 -22.84 13.84
C ASP A 60 17.91 -22.07 14.66
N LEU A 61 18.09 -21.95 15.98
CA LEU A 61 17.20 -21.17 16.84
C LEU A 61 17.24 -19.68 16.54
N CYS A 62 18.43 -19.11 16.36
CA CYS A 62 18.58 -17.69 16.05
C CYS A 62 17.95 -17.34 14.70
N ILE A 63 18.09 -18.18 13.67
CA ILE A 63 17.45 -17.91 12.37
C ILE A 63 15.92 -17.94 12.49
N ARG A 64 15.36 -18.91 13.24
CA ARG A 64 13.91 -19.05 13.43
C ARG A 64 13.34 -17.92 14.28
N LEU A 65 14.02 -17.54 15.36
CA LEU A 65 13.65 -16.36 16.15
C LEU A 65 13.72 -15.09 15.31
N GLY A 66 14.75 -14.94 14.48
CA GLY A 66 14.87 -13.80 13.56
C GLY A 66 13.68 -13.70 12.60
N GLN A 67 13.27 -14.82 12.01
CA GLN A 67 12.07 -14.89 11.17
C GLN A 67 10.79 -14.51 11.93
N VAL A 68 10.65 -14.95 13.19
CA VAL A 68 9.51 -14.61 14.05
C VAL A 68 9.50 -13.11 14.38
N TYR A 69 10.62 -12.54 14.84
CA TYR A 69 10.71 -11.12 15.17
C TYR A 69 10.46 -10.22 13.97
N ARG A 70 10.95 -10.60 12.78
CA ARG A 70 10.62 -9.91 11.52
C ARG A 70 9.12 -9.87 11.26
N ARG A 71 8.43 -11.02 11.37
CA ARG A 71 6.97 -11.11 11.15
C ARG A 71 6.16 -10.35 12.20
N ARG A 72 6.74 -10.05 13.36
CA ARG A 72 6.14 -9.24 14.44
C ARG A 72 6.44 -7.75 14.35
N GLY A 73 7.17 -7.31 13.31
CA GLY A 73 7.51 -5.90 13.13
C GLY A 73 8.72 -5.42 13.94
N ASP A 74 9.60 -6.33 14.38
CA ASP A 74 10.90 -5.99 14.99
C ASP A 74 12.06 -6.43 14.07
N PRO A 75 12.30 -5.70 12.96
CA PRO A 75 13.35 -6.05 12.01
C PRO A 75 14.77 -5.84 12.58
N MET A 76 14.94 -4.96 13.57
CA MET A 76 16.24 -4.73 14.19
C MET A 76 16.68 -5.96 15.00
N LYS A 77 15.77 -6.51 15.82
CA LYS A 77 16.06 -7.74 16.56
C LYS A 77 16.24 -8.93 15.62
N ALA A 78 15.47 -8.99 14.54
CA ALA A 78 15.64 -10.00 13.50
C ALA A 78 17.03 -9.95 12.86
N ASN A 79 17.53 -8.75 12.55
CA ASN A 79 18.84 -8.54 11.93
C ASN A 79 19.97 -9.08 12.81
N ASN A 80 19.92 -8.76 14.11
CA ASN A 80 20.92 -9.22 15.08
C ASN A 80 20.93 -10.75 15.21
N LEU A 81 19.75 -11.36 15.32
CA LEU A 81 19.62 -12.82 15.46
C LEU A 81 20.08 -13.56 14.20
N ILE A 82 19.72 -13.09 13.00
CA ILE A 82 20.16 -13.73 11.74
C ILE A 82 21.68 -13.57 11.57
N THR A 83 22.25 -12.43 11.95
CA THR A 83 23.70 -12.22 11.93
C THR A 83 24.41 -13.15 12.90
N GLU A 84 23.88 -13.33 14.12
CA GLU A 84 24.38 -14.31 15.09
C GLU A 84 24.33 -15.73 14.50
N ALA A 85 23.23 -16.11 13.84
CA ALA A 85 23.08 -17.42 13.22
C ALA A 85 24.13 -17.67 12.12
N ILE A 86 24.38 -16.68 11.25
CA ILE A 86 25.41 -16.77 10.21
C ILE A 86 26.79 -16.99 10.84
N ALA A 87 27.14 -16.23 11.88
CA ALA A 87 28.42 -16.39 12.57
C ALA A 87 28.57 -17.78 13.21
N GLN A 88 27.51 -18.33 13.81
CA GLN A 88 27.53 -19.70 14.32
C GLN A 88 27.77 -20.72 13.20
N TYR A 89 27.07 -20.58 12.06
CA TYR A 89 27.27 -21.49 10.93
C TYR A 89 28.67 -21.36 10.32
N GLU A 90 29.22 -20.15 10.21
CA GLU A 90 30.59 -19.93 9.72
C GLU A 90 31.62 -20.58 10.66
N ASN A 91 31.43 -20.47 11.98
CA ASN A 91 32.29 -21.12 12.96
C ASN A 91 32.25 -22.66 12.86
N LYS A 92 31.09 -23.25 12.57
CA LYS A 92 30.94 -24.71 12.50
C LYS A 92 31.33 -25.31 11.15
N PHE A 93 30.96 -24.65 10.06
CA PHE A 93 31.03 -25.21 8.70
C PHE A 93 32.04 -24.51 7.79
N GLY A 94 32.72 -23.46 8.28
CA GLY A 94 33.57 -22.59 7.47
C GLY A 94 32.75 -21.66 6.58
N SER A 95 33.38 -21.03 5.58
CA SER A 95 32.78 -19.94 4.80
C SER A 95 31.83 -20.37 3.66
N SER A 96 31.59 -21.67 3.48
CA SER A 96 30.78 -22.18 2.36
C SER A 96 29.86 -23.31 2.81
N HIS A 97 28.63 -22.97 3.21
CA HIS A 97 27.62 -23.93 3.61
C HIS A 97 26.20 -23.48 3.22
N THR A 98 25.28 -24.42 2.98
CA THR A 98 23.91 -24.12 2.57
C THR A 98 23.14 -23.32 3.61
N LYS A 99 23.37 -23.57 4.91
CA LYS A 99 22.79 -22.78 6.02
C LYS A 99 23.29 -21.32 6.03
N ILE A 100 24.54 -21.07 5.64
CA ILE A 100 25.10 -19.71 5.53
C ILE A 100 24.44 -18.96 4.37
N ALA A 101 24.30 -19.61 3.21
CA ALA A 101 23.60 -19.02 2.07
C ALA A 101 22.14 -18.69 2.39
N ALA A 102 21.44 -19.58 3.11
CA ALA A 102 20.08 -19.31 3.60
C ALA A 102 20.04 -18.13 4.58
N GLY A 103 21.00 -18.05 5.49
CA GLY A 103 21.15 -16.92 6.42
C GLY A 103 21.33 -15.58 5.70
N TYR A 104 22.22 -15.50 4.72
CA TYR A 104 22.40 -14.28 3.92
C TYR A 104 21.14 -13.91 3.10
N ASN A 105 20.42 -14.90 2.57
CA ASN A 105 19.14 -14.64 1.91
C ASN A 105 18.10 -14.06 2.90
N ASP A 106 17.96 -14.63 4.10
CA ASP A 106 17.04 -14.11 5.12
C ASP A 106 17.47 -12.73 5.65
N LEU A 107 18.77 -12.49 5.77
CA LEU A 107 19.33 -11.21 6.19
C LEU A 107 18.97 -10.10 5.18
N SER A 108 19.02 -10.40 3.88
CA SER A 108 18.63 -9.42 2.84
C SER A 108 17.18 -8.96 2.99
N ILE A 109 16.25 -9.88 3.29
CA ILE A 109 14.84 -9.56 3.50
C ILE A 109 14.65 -8.65 4.71
N VAL A 110 15.44 -8.87 5.78
CA VAL A 110 15.42 -8.01 6.97
C VAL A 110 16.05 -6.64 6.70
N GLN A 111 17.16 -6.58 5.98
CA GLN A 111 17.83 -5.34 5.59
C GLN A 111 16.91 -4.46 4.72
N ASN A 112 16.19 -5.06 3.77
CA ASN A 112 15.13 -4.36 3.03
C ASN A 112 14.03 -3.82 3.97
N SER A 113 13.63 -4.58 4.99
CA SER A 113 12.63 -4.13 5.98
C SER A 113 13.14 -2.98 6.85
N LEU A 114 14.46 -2.80 6.97
CA LEU A 114 15.11 -1.67 7.64
C LEU A 114 15.35 -0.48 6.70
N GLY A 115 15.10 -0.63 5.40
CA GLY A 115 15.42 0.38 4.39
C GLY A 115 16.89 0.39 3.95
N ASP A 116 17.71 -0.58 4.37
CA ASP A 116 19.10 -0.72 3.95
C ASP A 116 19.19 -1.56 2.66
N ILE A 117 18.82 -0.91 1.55
CA ILE A 117 18.73 -1.55 0.24
C ILE A 117 20.12 -2.01 -0.25
N GLU A 118 21.18 -1.23 0.02
CA GLU A 118 22.54 -1.59 -0.42
C GLU A 118 23.06 -2.84 0.31
N ALA A 119 22.88 -2.93 1.63
CA ALA A 119 23.31 -4.12 2.38
C ALA A 119 22.53 -5.37 1.95
N SER A 120 21.24 -5.23 1.65
CA SER A 120 20.40 -6.30 1.12
C SER A 120 20.96 -6.89 -0.18
N GLY A 121 21.33 -6.04 -1.14
CA GLY A 121 21.96 -6.47 -2.39
C GLY A 121 23.28 -7.22 -2.16
N LYS A 122 24.14 -6.74 -1.26
CA LYS A 122 25.38 -7.43 -0.89
C LYS A 122 25.13 -8.81 -0.28
N SER A 123 24.12 -8.93 0.60
CA SER A 123 23.73 -10.20 1.19
C SER A 123 23.20 -11.20 0.15
N LEU A 124 22.37 -10.75 -0.80
CA LEU A 124 21.88 -11.59 -1.90
C LEU A 124 23.02 -12.09 -2.79
N ILE A 125 23.98 -11.23 -3.15
CA ILE A 125 25.14 -11.61 -3.96
C ILE A 125 25.99 -12.66 -3.24
N LYS A 126 26.22 -12.51 -1.92
CA LYS A 126 26.91 -13.52 -1.10
C LYS A 126 26.16 -14.85 -1.09
N ALA A 127 24.86 -14.84 -0.84
CA ALA A 127 24.03 -16.04 -0.86
C ALA A 127 24.09 -16.75 -2.22
N LEU A 128 23.97 -15.98 -3.30
CA LEU A 128 24.00 -16.48 -4.68
C LEU A 128 25.35 -17.13 -5.01
N SER A 129 26.45 -16.48 -4.64
CA SER A 129 27.81 -17.00 -4.84
C SER A 129 28.04 -18.33 -4.10
N ILE A 130 27.55 -18.46 -2.87
CA ILE A 130 27.67 -19.71 -2.11
C ILE A 130 26.82 -20.81 -2.75
N ARG A 131 25.59 -20.51 -3.18
CA ARG A 131 24.72 -21.48 -3.87
C ARG A 131 25.31 -21.93 -5.21
N GLU A 132 25.87 -21.01 -5.98
CA GLU A 132 26.56 -21.32 -7.24
C GLU A 132 27.72 -22.29 -7.01
N LYS A 133 28.57 -22.01 -6.02
CA LYS A 133 29.73 -22.85 -5.70
C LYS A 133 29.33 -24.25 -5.22
N LEU A 134 28.27 -24.37 -4.43
CA LEU A 134 27.86 -25.64 -3.81
C LEU A 134 26.97 -26.50 -4.72
N LEU A 135 26.09 -25.88 -5.50
CA LEU A 135 24.99 -26.56 -6.20
C LEU A 135 24.96 -26.27 -7.71
N GLY A 136 25.73 -25.29 -8.18
CA GLY A 136 25.73 -24.84 -9.57
C GLY A 136 24.53 -23.97 -9.94
N ARG A 137 24.64 -23.27 -11.07
CA ARG A 137 23.64 -22.30 -11.57
C ARG A 137 22.30 -22.90 -11.98
N ARG A 138 22.22 -24.21 -12.19
CA ARG A 138 20.99 -24.90 -12.60
C ARG A 138 20.15 -25.40 -11.41
N SER A 139 20.64 -25.23 -10.19
CA SER A 139 19.92 -25.65 -8.98
C SER A 139 18.73 -24.73 -8.69
N ILE A 140 17.68 -25.31 -8.11
CA ILE A 140 16.50 -24.56 -7.68
C ILE A 140 16.87 -23.53 -6.61
N GLU A 141 17.78 -23.88 -5.70
CA GLU A 141 18.23 -23.00 -4.62
C GLU A 141 19.04 -21.81 -5.13
N TYR A 142 19.78 -21.96 -6.24
CA TYR A 142 20.38 -20.82 -6.94
C TYR A 142 19.29 -19.93 -7.55
N GLY A 143 18.31 -20.53 -8.24
CA GLY A 143 17.17 -19.82 -8.83
C GLY A 143 16.34 -19.04 -7.81
N MET A 144 16.12 -19.57 -6.61
CA MET A 144 15.40 -18.87 -5.52
C MET A 144 16.10 -17.57 -5.13
N VAL A 145 17.42 -17.60 -4.93
CA VAL A 145 18.19 -16.38 -4.58
C VAL A 145 18.26 -15.43 -5.76
N LEU A 146 18.41 -15.96 -6.98
CA LEU A 146 18.43 -15.15 -8.20
C LEU A 146 17.11 -14.40 -8.42
N ASN A 147 15.97 -15.02 -8.10
CA ASN A 147 14.67 -14.36 -8.13
C ASN A 147 14.62 -13.16 -7.16
N ASN A 148 15.13 -13.33 -5.95
CA ASN A 148 15.17 -12.25 -4.96
C ASN A 148 16.12 -11.13 -5.40
N LEU A 149 17.24 -11.47 -6.05
CA LEU A 149 18.14 -10.50 -6.64
C LEU A 149 17.49 -9.74 -7.82
N ALA A 150 16.66 -10.41 -8.63
CA ALA A 150 15.88 -9.75 -9.68
C ALA A 150 14.87 -8.75 -9.10
N LEU A 151 14.19 -9.10 -8.00
CA LEU A 151 13.31 -8.18 -7.27
C LEU A 151 14.09 -6.99 -6.68
N HIS A 152 15.28 -7.22 -6.13
CA HIS A 152 16.17 -6.16 -5.65
C HIS A 152 16.57 -5.19 -6.78
N TYR A 153 16.94 -5.72 -7.96
CA TYR A 153 17.21 -4.87 -9.12
C TYR A 153 15.98 -4.06 -9.58
N LEU A 154 14.77 -4.61 -9.45
CA LEU A 154 13.55 -3.84 -9.70
C LEU A 154 13.35 -2.70 -8.70
N GLU A 155 13.64 -2.92 -7.42
CA GLU A 155 13.58 -1.87 -6.38
C GLU A 155 14.56 -0.73 -6.66
N MET A 156 15.72 -1.06 -7.26
CA MET A 156 16.76 -0.10 -7.65
C MET A 156 16.58 0.49 -9.05
N ASP A 157 15.48 0.17 -9.74
CA ASP A 157 15.21 0.55 -11.13
C ASP A 157 16.30 0.12 -12.14
N GLN A 158 17.04 -0.94 -11.82
CA GLN A 158 18.06 -1.53 -12.68
C GLN A 158 17.44 -2.57 -13.62
N LEU A 159 16.60 -2.08 -14.54
CA LEU A 159 15.68 -2.91 -15.33
C LEU A 159 16.38 -3.99 -16.18
N ASP A 160 17.51 -3.69 -16.81
CA ASP A 160 18.24 -4.69 -17.62
C ASP A 160 18.78 -5.85 -16.77
N GLN A 161 19.28 -5.55 -15.57
CA GLN A 161 19.78 -6.56 -14.63
C GLN A 161 18.63 -7.39 -14.08
N ALA A 162 17.50 -6.74 -13.75
CA ALA A 162 16.28 -7.40 -13.31
C ALA A 162 15.75 -8.37 -14.37
N ILE A 163 15.60 -7.92 -15.62
CA ILE A 163 15.12 -8.77 -16.73
C ILE A 163 16.06 -9.96 -16.94
N LYS A 164 17.38 -9.74 -16.93
CA LYS A 164 18.36 -10.82 -17.12
C LYS A 164 18.25 -11.87 -16.02
N ALA A 165 18.27 -11.45 -14.75
CA ALA A 165 18.16 -12.34 -13.61
C ALA A 165 16.80 -13.08 -13.59
N ALA A 166 15.70 -12.39 -13.91
CA ALA A 166 14.37 -12.99 -13.95
C ALA A 166 14.22 -14.00 -15.11
N LYS A 167 14.76 -13.72 -16.30
CA LYS A 167 14.79 -14.67 -17.43
C LYS A 167 15.57 -15.93 -17.09
N GLU A 168 16.74 -15.81 -16.47
CA GLU A 168 17.53 -16.96 -16.02
C GLU A 168 16.78 -17.76 -14.93
N THR A 169 16.13 -17.07 -13.99
CA THR A 169 15.26 -17.69 -12.97
C THR A 169 14.15 -18.52 -13.62
N VAL A 170 13.38 -17.95 -14.55
CA VAL A 170 12.31 -18.66 -15.27
C VAL A 170 12.86 -19.92 -15.96
N GLN A 171 14.03 -19.83 -16.60
CA GLN A 171 14.65 -20.99 -17.26
C GLN A 171 15.05 -22.11 -16.28
N ILE A 172 15.51 -21.76 -15.08
CA ILE A 172 15.85 -22.73 -14.03
C ILE A 172 14.59 -23.49 -13.60
N PHE A 173 13.52 -22.77 -13.25
CA PHE A 173 12.27 -23.39 -12.77
C PHE A 173 11.52 -24.15 -13.88
N ALA A 174 11.52 -23.64 -15.11
CA ALA A 174 10.85 -24.29 -16.24
C ALA A 174 11.50 -25.63 -16.65
N ARG A 175 12.80 -25.82 -16.35
CA ARG A 175 13.53 -27.07 -16.65
C ARG A 175 13.54 -28.07 -15.49
N ALA A 176 13.12 -27.66 -14.31
CA ALA A 176 13.13 -28.53 -13.15
C ALA A 176 12.00 -29.56 -13.25
N GLU A 177 12.31 -30.82 -12.95
CA GLU A 177 11.32 -31.90 -12.91
C GLU A 177 10.33 -31.70 -11.75
N TYR A 178 10.83 -31.21 -10.62
CA TYR A 178 10.07 -30.90 -9.42
C TYR A 178 10.36 -29.46 -8.96
N PRO A 179 9.83 -28.44 -9.65
CA PRO A 179 10.06 -27.06 -9.27
C PRO A 179 9.36 -26.74 -7.95
N ASP A 180 9.97 -25.88 -7.14
CA ASP A 180 9.19 -25.21 -6.08
C ASP A 180 8.06 -24.42 -6.74
N GLN A 181 6.83 -24.85 -6.49
CA GLN A 181 5.65 -24.33 -7.16
C GLN A 181 5.44 -22.83 -6.95
N ARG A 182 5.80 -22.31 -5.76
CA ARG A 182 5.62 -20.89 -5.45
C ARG A 182 6.66 -20.05 -6.17
N PHE A 183 7.92 -20.46 -6.15
CA PHE A 183 8.97 -19.76 -6.87
C PHE A 183 8.82 -19.89 -8.39
N HIS A 184 8.28 -21.01 -8.89
CA HIS A 184 7.97 -21.15 -10.30
C HIS A 184 6.95 -20.10 -10.76
N VAL A 185 5.83 -19.94 -10.06
CA VAL A 185 4.85 -18.88 -10.33
C VAL A 185 5.48 -17.49 -10.17
N SER A 186 6.22 -17.27 -9.07
CA SER A 186 6.83 -15.97 -8.78
C SER A 186 7.89 -15.56 -9.81
N SER A 187 8.59 -16.51 -10.43
CA SER A 187 9.62 -16.22 -11.43
C SER A 187 9.03 -15.54 -12.67
N TYR A 188 7.91 -16.06 -13.18
CA TYR A 188 7.17 -15.44 -14.29
C TYR A 188 6.61 -14.07 -13.90
N ASN A 189 6.02 -13.93 -12.72
CA ASN A 189 5.53 -12.64 -12.25
C ASN A 189 6.64 -11.59 -12.09
N THR A 190 7.83 -12.01 -11.63
CA THR A 190 8.99 -11.12 -11.48
C THR A 190 9.51 -10.67 -12.83
N LEU A 191 9.57 -11.59 -13.80
CA LEU A 191 9.92 -11.26 -15.18
C LEU A 191 8.90 -10.31 -15.81
N ALA A 192 7.60 -10.58 -15.63
CA ALA A 192 6.52 -9.72 -16.11
C ALA A 192 6.66 -8.29 -15.57
N LYS A 193 6.86 -8.11 -14.26
CA LYS A 193 7.09 -6.79 -13.65
C LYS A 193 8.30 -6.06 -14.22
N ALA A 194 9.39 -6.78 -14.48
CA ALA A 194 10.60 -6.19 -15.03
C ALA A 194 10.41 -5.75 -16.48
N LEU A 195 9.68 -6.53 -17.28
CA LEU A 195 9.33 -6.18 -18.66
C LEU A 195 8.33 -5.02 -18.71
N ASP A 196 7.34 -5.01 -17.82
CA ASP A 196 6.30 -3.98 -17.73
C ASP A 196 6.92 -2.60 -17.44
N ARG A 197 7.79 -2.52 -16.42
CA ARG A 197 8.55 -1.30 -16.09
C ARG A 197 9.52 -0.87 -17.19
N ALA A 198 10.01 -1.81 -18.00
CA ALA A 198 10.84 -1.51 -19.17
C ALA A 198 10.02 -1.14 -20.43
N GLY A 199 8.70 -1.02 -20.32
CA GLY A 199 7.80 -0.68 -21.43
C GLY A 199 7.56 -1.82 -22.42
N LYS A 200 8.00 -3.04 -22.12
CA LYS A 200 7.80 -4.24 -22.95
C LYS A 200 6.46 -4.91 -22.62
N LEU A 201 5.38 -4.16 -22.81
CA LEU A 201 4.07 -4.46 -22.24
C LEU A 201 3.50 -5.82 -22.70
N ARG A 202 3.60 -6.17 -23.99
CA ARG A 202 3.13 -7.47 -24.51
C ARG A 202 3.93 -8.65 -23.97
N GLU A 203 5.25 -8.55 -23.90
CA GLU A 203 6.07 -9.60 -23.29
C GLU A 203 5.72 -9.75 -21.80
N ALA A 204 5.41 -8.65 -21.10
CA ALA A 204 4.99 -8.70 -19.70
C ALA A 204 3.64 -9.42 -19.54
N GLU A 205 2.67 -9.11 -20.40
CA GLU A 205 1.35 -9.75 -20.44
C GLU A 205 1.44 -11.28 -20.55
N GLU A 206 2.23 -11.78 -21.52
CA GLU A 206 2.47 -13.22 -21.70
C GLU A 206 2.99 -13.89 -20.41
N ASN A 207 3.89 -13.21 -19.69
CA ASN A 207 4.46 -13.71 -18.45
C ASN A 207 3.48 -13.60 -17.26
N TYR A 208 2.64 -12.57 -17.19
CA TYR A 208 1.56 -12.50 -16.20
C TYR A 208 0.54 -13.62 -16.41
N LEU A 209 0.10 -13.85 -17.65
CA LEU A 209 -0.80 -14.96 -18.00
C LEU A 209 -0.18 -16.30 -17.62
N LYS A 210 1.13 -16.49 -17.86
CA LYS A 210 1.81 -17.72 -17.46
C LYS A 210 1.89 -17.90 -15.95
N ALA A 211 2.11 -16.82 -15.19
CA ALA A 211 2.07 -16.86 -13.74
C ALA A 211 0.66 -17.23 -13.22
N ILE A 212 -0.40 -16.69 -13.83
CA ILE A 212 -1.80 -17.01 -13.51
C ILE A 212 -2.10 -18.50 -13.79
N GLU A 213 -1.77 -19.00 -14.98
CA GLU A 213 -1.96 -20.41 -15.36
C GLU A 213 -1.28 -21.37 -14.37
N LEU A 214 -0.02 -21.10 -14.03
CA LEU A 214 0.73 -21.90 -13.07
C LEU A 214 0.13 -21.79 -11.66
N HIS A 215 -0.37 -20.61 -11.28
CA HIS A 215 -1.00 -20.42 -9.97
C HIS A 215 -2.29 -21.23 -9.85
N GLU A 216 -3.15 -21.20 -10.87
CA GLU A 216 -4.37 -22.01 -10.91
C GLU A 216 -4.06 -23.50 -10.87
N LYS A 217 -3.03 -23.94 -11.59
CA LYS A 217 -2.58 -25.33 -11.60
C LYS A 217 -2.07 -25.80 -10.24
N TYR A 218 -1.23 -25.01 -9.57
CA TYR A 218 -0.58 -25.41 -8.31
C TYR A 218 -1.41 -25.10 -7.07
N PHE A 219 -2.24 -24.06 -7.13
CA PHE A 219 -2.99 -23.52 -5.98
C PHE A 219 -4.44 -23.20 -6.38
N PRO A 220 -5.23 -24.20 -6.85
CA PRO A 220 -6.61 -23.97 -7.28
C PRO A 220 -7.44 -23.34 -6.15
N GLY A 221 -8.22 -22.31 -6.48
CA GLY A 221 -9.06 -21.58 -5.52
C GLY A 221 -8.31 -20.65 -4.56
N ASN A 222 -6.99 -20.46 -4.72
CA ASN A 222 -6.23 -19.60 -3.84
C ASN A 222 -6.43 -18.10 -4.17
N SER A 223 -6.85 -17.32 -3.17
CA SER A 223 -7.12 -15.87 -3.34
C SER A 223 -5.89 -15.03 -3.70
N ARG A 224 -4.67 -15.56 -3.63
CA ARG A 224 -3.45 -14.84 -4.05
C ARG A 224 -3.39 -14.60 -5.55
N ILE A 225 -4.17 -15.32 -6.35
CA ILE A 225 -4.31 -15.08 -7.79
C ILE A 225 -4.65 -13.62 -8.10
N ARG A 226 -5.37 -12.95 -7.19
CA ARG A 226 -5.73 -11.53 -7.28
C ARG A 226 -4.53 -10.62 -7.53
N PHE A 227 -3.35 -10.93 -7.00
CA PHE A 227 -2.18 -10.06 -7.17
C PHE A 227 -1.66 -10.08 -8.60
N TYR A 228 -1.67 -11.24 -9.26
CA TYR A 228 -1.28 -11.37 -10.66
C TYR A 228 -2.32 -10.73 -11.59
N LEU A 229 -3.62 -10.89 -11.27
CA LEU A 229 -4.72 -10.26 -12.00
C LEU A 229 -4.69 -8.73 -11.90
N LEU A 230 -4.35 -8.19 -10.73
CA LEU A 230 -4.15 -6.75 -10.53
C LEU A 230 -3.00 -6.21 -11.37
N ASP A 231 -1.88 -6.95 -11.43
CA ASP A 231 -0.72 -6.54 -12.21
C ASP A 231 -1.02 -6.63 -13.73
N LEU A 232 -1.72 -7.68 -14.17
CA LEU A 232 -2.20 -7.81 -15.55
C LEU A 232 -3.19 -6.70 -15.93
N GLY A 233 -4.12 -6.32 -15.05
CA GLY A 233 -5.03 -5.20 -15.30
C GLY A 233 -4.32 -3.85 -15.43
N ARG A 234 -3.23 -3.63 -14.67
CA ARG A 234 -2.39 -2.42 -14.83
C ARG A 234 -1.60 -2.43 -16.12
N ASN A 235 -1.08 -3.60 -16.51
CA ASN A 235 -0.42 -3.77 -17.80
C ASN A 235 -1.39 -3.45 -18.96
N ALA A 236 -2.62 -3.97 -18.93
CA ALA A 236 -3.67 -3.66 -19.91
C ALA A 236 -4.00 -2.14 -19.94
N MET A 237 -4.07 -1.48 -18.77
CA MET A 237 -4.21 -0.01 -18.70
C MET A 237 -3.06 0.71 -19.42
N ALA A 238 -1.83 0.25 -19.26
CA ALA A 238 -0.66 0.84 -19.91
C ALA A 238 -0.65 0.57 -21.43
N GLN A 239 -1.23 -0.54 -21.89
CA GLN A 239 -1.43 -0.85 -23.31
C GLN A 239 -2.57 -0.05 -23.95
N GLY A 240 -3.43 0.60 -23.15
CA GLY A 240 -4.64 1.28 -23.64
C GLY A 240 -5.82 0.34 -23.86
N GLU A 241 -5.71 -0.91 -23.39
CA GLU A 241 -6.69 -1.99 -23.47
C GLU A 241 -7.63 -1.93 -22.25
N TYR A 242 -8.45 -0.88 -22.20
CA TYR A 242 -9.22 -0.56 -21.00
C TYR A 242 -10.35 -1.55 -20.71
N GLN A 243 -10.92 -2.17 -21.75
CA GLN A 243 -11.96 -3.19 -21.57
C GLN A 243 -11.40 -4.43 -20.87
N GLU A 244 -10.23 -4.89 -21.30
CA GLU A 244 -9.46 -5.98 -20.71
C GLU A 244 -9.05 -5.65 -19.28
N ALA A 245 -8.59 -4.42 -19.02
CA ALA A 245 -8.30 -3.94 -17.68
C ALA A 245 -9.50 -4.02 -16.74
N VAL A 246 -10.71 -3.64 -17.19
CA VAL A 246 -11.96 -3.77 -16.41
C VAL A 246 -12.21 -5.23 -16.04
N VAL A 247 -12.04 -6.15 -16.98
CA VAL A 247 -12.21 -7.60 -16.75
C VAL A 247 -11.19 -8.11 -15.73
N HIS A 248 -9.90 -7.79 -15.89
CA HIS A 248 -8.86 -8.24 -14.96
C HIS A 248 -9.04 -7.69 -13.55
N PHE A 249 -9.40 -6.41 -13.40
CA PHE A 249 -9.71 -5.85 -12.08
C PHE A 249 -10.97 -6.46 -11.47
N HIS A 250 -11.96 -6.85 -12.27
CA HIS A 250 -13.12 -7.58 -11.79
C HIS A 250 -12.79 -9.02 -11.35
N HIS A 251 -11.96 -9.75 -12.09
CA HIS A 251 -11.48 -11.07 -11.65
C HIS A 251 -10.62 -10.97 -10.37
N ALA A 252 -9.82 -9.91 -10.23
CA ALA A 252 -9.11 -9.66 -8.98
C ALA A 252 -10.07 -9.39 -7.81
N MET A 253 -11.20 -8.75 -8.09
CA MET A 253 -12.27 -8.48 -7.13
C MET A 253 -13.01 -9.76 -6.73
N SER A 254 -13.38 -10.64 -7.68
CA SER A 254 -13.99 -11.94 -7.38
C SER A 254 -13.06 -12.89 -6.62
N ALA A 255 -11.76 -12.88 -6.94
CA ALA A 255 -10.74 -13.60 -6.17
C ALA A 255 -10.56 -13.06 -4.73
N THR A 256 -11.04 -11.84 -4.46
CA THR A 256 -11.01 -11.22 -3.13
C THR A 256 -12.34 -11.41 -2.39
N ILE A 257 -13.47 -11.38 -3.10
CA ILE A 257 -14.82 -11.31 -2.54
C ILE A 257 -15.66 -12.48 -3.08
N ALA A 258 -15.91 -13.46 -2.21
CA ALA A 258 -16.48 -14.76 -2.61
C ALA A 258 -17.87 -14.72 -3.27
N TYR A 259 -18.69 -13.70 -3.04
CA TYR A 259 -20.04 -13.60 -3.65
C TYR A 259 -20.04 -12.83 -4.98
N ILE A 260 -18.90 -12.24 -5.37
CA ILE A 260 -18.76 -11.60 -6.67
C ILE A 260 -18.54 -12.69 -7.71
N ASP A 261 -19.47 -12.82 -8.63
CA ASP A 261 -19.39 -13.75 -9.75
C ASP A 261 -18.41 -13.20 -10.81
N PRO A 262 -17.34 -13.94 -11.17
CA PRO A 262 -16.34 -13.49 -12.15
C PRO A 262 -16.92 -13.17 -13.52
N ASP A 263 -18.04 -13.79 -13.92
CA ASP A 263 -18.67 -13.54 -15.23
C ASP A 263 -19.60 -12.31 -15.20
N SER A 264 -19.97 -11.84 -14.01
CA SER A 264 -20.85 -10.69 -13.81
C SER A 264 -20.05 -9.39 -13.72
N ILE A 265 -19.39 -9.00 -14.81
CA ILE A 265 -18.43 -7.86 -14.87
C ILE A 265 -18.93 -6.56 -14.24
N ASN A 266 -20.24 -6.29 -14.21
CA ASN A 266 -20.80 -5.07 -13.64
C ASN A 266 -21.16 -5.18 -12.14
N GLN A 267 -21.00 -6.35 -11.53
CA GLN A 267 -21.25 -6.54 -10.11
C GLN A 267 -20.21 -5.79 -9.28
N ASN A 268 -20.69 -5.11 -8.25
CA ASN A 268 -19.88 -4.33 -7.32
C ASN A 268 -19.95 -4.91 -5.90
N PRO A 269 -18.95 -4.63 -5.05
CA PRO A 269 -19.00 -5.00 -3.64
C PRO A 269 -20.16 -4.31 -2.92
N LEU A 270 -20.74 -4.99 -1.93
CA LEU A 270 -21.72 -4.40 -1.03
C LEU A 270 -21.07 -3.30 -0.18
N SER A 271 -21.83 -2.25 0.13
CA SER A 271 -21.34 -1.12 0.93
C SER A 271 -20.90 -1.51 2.34
N ASP A 272 -21.42 -2.61 2.88
CA ASP A 272 -21.17 -3.16 4.21
C ASP A 272 -20.32 -4.46 4.18
N ASP A 273 -19.58 -4.68 3.09
CA ASP A 273 -18.68 -5.83 2.99
C ASP A 273 -17.63 -5.84 4.14
N PRO A 274 -17.47 -6.95 4.87
CA PRO A 274 -16.57 -7.03 6.02
C PRO A 274 -15.10 -7.18 5.65
N SER A 275 -14.77 -7.33 4.36
CA SER A 275 -13.40 -7.46 3.88
C SER A 275 -12.60 -6.19 4.15
N ASN A 276 -11.27 -6.29 4.06
CA ASN A 276 -10.37 -5.18 4.30
C ASN A 276 -10.69 -3.97 3.40
N TYR A 277 -11.07 -2.85 4.02
CA TYR A 277 -11.52 -1.66 3.31
C TYR A 277 -10.46 -1.03 2.43
N LEU A 278 -9.18 -1.09 2.80
CA LEU A 278 -8.10 -0.60 1.94
C LEU A 278 -8.02 -1.37 0.62
N SER A 279 -8.24 -2.69 0.67
CA SER A 279 -8.25 -3.57 -0.49
C SER A 279 -9.47 -3.31 -1.37
N LEU A 280 -10.66 -3.23 -0.76
CA LEU A 280 -11.91 -2.90 -1.46
C LEU A 280 -11.84 -1.53 -2.15
N ARG A 281 -11.35 -0.50 -1.45
CA ARG A 281 -11.07 0.82 -2.01
C ARG A 281 -10.18 0.72 -3.25
N SER A 282 -9.07 0.00 -3.15
CA SER A 282 -8.09 -0.11 -4.25
C SER A 282 -8.67 -0.81 -5.48
N LEU A 283 -9.44 -1.89 -5.28
CA LEU A 283 -10.12 -2.61 -6.37
C LEU A 283 -11.16 -1.73 -7.07
N CYS A 284 -11.98 -1.01 -6.30
CA CYS A 284 -12.96 -0.08 -6.84
C CYS A 284 -12.29 1.08 -7.61
N LEU A 285 -11.22 1.65 -7.07
CA LEU A 285 -10.44 2.70 -7.72
C LEU A 285 -9.89 2.26 -9.07
N LEU A 286 -9.23 1.09 -9.13
CA LEU A 286 -8.62 0.57 -10.34
C LEU A 286 -9.66 0.28 -11.43
N LYS A 287 -10.73 -0.44 -11.08
CA LYS A 287 -11.83 -0.75 -12.01
C LYS A 287 -12.57 0.52 -12.46
N GLY A 288 -12.82 1.47 -11.55
CA GLY A 288 -13.44 2.75 -11.85
C GLY A 288 -12.58 3.59 -12.81
N SER A 289 -11.27 3.60 -12.61
CA SER A 289 -10.33 4.31 -13.49
C SER A 289 -10.25 3.66 -14.88
N ALA A 290 -10.30 2.33 -14.96
CA ALA A 290 -10.37 1.64 -16.24
C ALA A 290 -11.66 1.97 -17.01
N LEU A 291 -12.81 2.00 -16.34
CA LEU A 291 -14.08 2.41 -16.95
C LEU A 291 -14.08 3.89 -17.38
N HIS A 292 -13.46 4.78 -16.60
CA HIS A 292 -13.32 6.19 -16.96
C HIS A 292 -12.44 6.39 -18.20
N LYS A 293 -11.34 5.64 -18.29
CA LYS A 293 -10.48 5.61 -19.50
C LYS A 293 -11.19 4.99 -20.70
N LEU A 294 -11.98 3.94 -20.49
CA LEU A 294 -12.81 3.34 -21.53
C LEU A 294 -13.84 4.35 -22.07
N TYR A 295 -14.52 5.10 -21.20
CA TYR A 295 -15.39 6.22 -21.60
C TYR A 295 -14.63 7.26 -22.43
N SER A 296 -13.37 7.57 -22.09
CA SER A 296 -12.58 8.52 -22.87
C SER A 296 -12.37 8.08 -24.33
N GLN A 297 -12.41 6.76 -24.60
CA GLN A 297 -12.36 6.19 -25.95
C GLN A 297 -13.74 6.04 -26.60
N SER A 298 -14.73 5.54 -25.86
CA SER A 298 -16.05 5.17 -26.40
C SER A 298 -17.06 6.33 -26.43
N ARG A 299 -16.88 7.31 -25.54
CA ARG A 299 -17.86 8.34 -25.15
C ARG A 299 -19.21 7.76 -24.67
N ASP A 300 -19.24 6.50 -24.23
CA ASP A 300 -20.43 5.89 -23.62
C ASP A 300 -20.58 6.35 -22.17
N THR A 301 -21.57 7.21 -21.92
CA THR A 301 -21.89 7.73 -20.59
C THR A 301 -22.29 6.62 -19.59
N THR A 302 -22.64 5.43 -20.07
CA THR A 302 -22.90 4.25 -19.22
C THR A 302 -21.63 3.82 -18.49
N ASP A 303 -20.47 3.83 -19.15
CA ASP A 303 -19.19 3.49 -18.53
C ASP A 303 -18.76 4.55 -17.52
N LEU A 304 -19.04 5.81 -17.83
CA LEU A 304 -18.84 6.93 -16.91
C LEU A 304 -19.71 6.81 -15.64
N LEU A 305 -20.99 6.42 -15.77
CA LEU A 305 -21.87 6.15 -14.63
C LEU A 305 -21.36 4.97 -13.78
N LYS A 306 -20.89 3.89 -14.40
CA LYS A 306 -20.28 2.76 -13.69
C LYS A 306 -19.01 3.18 -12.95
N ALA A 307 -18.17 4.02 -13.57
CA ALA A 307 -16.97 4.57 -12.96
C ALA A 307 -17.32 5.40 -11.71
N ILE A 308 -18.29 6.32 -11.81
CA ILE A 308 -18.79 7.12 -10.68
C ILE A 308 -19.30 6.22 -9.54
N ALA A 309 -20.04 5.16 -9.84
CA ALA A 309 -20.52 4.22 -8.82
C ALA A 309 -19.37 3.55 -8.07
N LEU A 310 -18.30 3.16 -8.77
CA LEU A 310 -17.10 2.58 -8.16
C LEU A 310 -16.29 3.60 -7.37
N TYR A 311 -16.16 4.84 -7.85
CA TYR A 311 -15.51 5.91 -7.09
C TYR A 311 -16.26 6.22 -5.78
N ASN A 312 -17.59 6.22 -5.81
CA ASN A 312 -18.41 6.39 -4.60
C ASN A 312 -18.19 5.24 -3.60
N LEU A 313 -18.09 4.00 -4.06
CA LEU A 313 -17.74 2.86 -3.20
C LEU A 313 -16.31 2.97 -2.66
N ALA A 314 -15.36 3.39 -3.49
CA ALA A 314 -13.98 3.59 -3.06
C ALA A 314 -13.87 4.70 -1.99
N ASP A 315 -14.58 5.81 -2.14
CA ASP A 315 -14.66 6.89 -1.15
C ASP A 315 -15.36 6.44 0.15
N LEU A 316 -16.40 5.61 0.05
CA LEU A 316 -17.04 4.98 1.21
C LEU A 316 -16.03 4.10 1.97
N PHE A 317 -15.32 3.21 1.27
CA PHE A 317 -14.33 2.33 1.90
C PHE A 317 -13.12 3.11 2.42
N ALA A 318 -12.70 4.19 1.77
CA ALA A 318 -11.68 5.10 2.28
C ALA A 318 -12.12 5.74 3.61
N THR A 319 -13.38 6.17 3.68
CA THR A 319 -13.98 6.76 4.89
C THR A 319 -14.10 5.74 6.02
N LYS A 320 -14.43 4.48 5.72
CA LYS A 320 -14.49 3.39 6.71
C LYS A 320 -13.09 3.00 7.20
N ASN A 321 -12.12 2.87 6.30
CA ASN A 321 -10.72 2.57 6.65
C ASN A 321 -10.11 3.65 7.55
N ARG A 322 -10.51 4.93 7.38
CA ARG A 322 -10.09 6.04 8.26
C ARG A 322 -10.43 5.79 9.73
N VAL A 323 -11.57 5.17 10.00
CA VAL A 323 -12.02 4.89 11.37
C VAL A 323 -11.19 3.78 12.02
N GLU A 324 -10.54 2.92 11.24
CA GLU A 324 -9.68 1.83 11.73
C GLU A 324 -8.24 2.27 12.02
N VAL A 325 -7.71 3.27 11.30
CA VAL A 325 -6.28 3.63 11.31
C VAL A 325 -5.98 4.83 12.21
N GLN A 326 -6.70 5.01 13.33
CA GLN A 326 -6.44 6.14 14.24
C GLN A 326 -5.05 6.15 14.90
N TYR A 327 -4.23 5.12 14.67
CA TYR A 327 -2.85 5.05 15.15
C TYR A 327 -1.86 4.79 14.00
N GLN A 328 -0.86 5.67 13.87
CA GLN A 328 0.51 5.42 13.34
C GLN A 328 0.97 6.01 11.99
N ARG A 329 0.19 6.71 11.15
CA ARG A 329 0.78 7.32 9.93
C ARG A 329 0.32 8.77 9.69
N SER A 330 1.29 9.61 9.32
CA SER A 330 1.13 11.07 9.20
C SER A 330 -0.03 11.46 8.29
N ARG A 331 -0.66 12.60 8.62
CA ARG A 331 -1.76 13.26 7.88
C ARG A 331 -1.55 13.30 6.36
N GLU A 332 -0.30 13.47 5.94
CA GLU A 332 0.11 13.49 4.54
C GLU A 332 -0.01 12.12 3.88
N ALA A 333 0.28 11.03 4.60
CA ALA A 333 0.22 9.68 4.04
C ALA A 333 -1.22 9.27 3.64
N PHE A 334 -2.22 9.62 4.45
CA PHE A 334 -3.62 9.34 4.11
C PHE A 334 -4.13 10.18 2.93
N SER A 335 -3.80 11.49 2.93
CA SER A 335 -4.16 12.39 1.84
C SER A 335 -3.51 11.93 0.52
N ARG A 336 -2.20 11.66 0.54
CA ARG A 336 -1.47 11.10 -0.61
C ARG A 336 -2.06 9.76 -1.08
N GLN A 337 -2.47 8.88 -0.16
CA GLN A 337 -3.04 7.57 -0.52
C GLN A 337 -4.39 7.65 -1.23
N ASN A 338 -5.15 8.74 -1.04
CA ASN A 338 -6.48 8.92 -1.65
C ASN A 338 -6.50 9.99 -2.74
N LEU A 339 -5.34 10.55 -3.10
CA LEU A 339 -5.25 11.62 -4.10
C LEU A 339 -5.84 11.20 -5.45
N SER A 340 -5.34 10.11 -6.02
CA SER A 340 -5.81 9.59 -7.31
C SER A 340 -7.28 9.13 -7.27
N LEU A 341 -7.80 8.76 -6.10
CA LEU A 341 -9.22 8.48 -5.92
C LEU A 341 -10.06 9.75 -6.07
N TYR A 342 -9.72 10.82 -5.34
CA TYR A 342 -10.47 12.06 -5.43
C TYR A 342 -10.31 12.73 -6.79
N GLU A 343 -9.13 12.68 -7.39
CA GLU A 343 -8.91 13.16 -8.75
C GLU A 343 -9.82 12.44 -9.76
N GLY A 344 -9.79 11.10 -9.79
CA GLY A 344 -10.63 10.32 -10.71
C GLY A 344 -12.12 10.55 -10.47
N ALA A 345 -12.54 10.64 -9.21
CA ALA A 345 -13.92 10.93 -8.85
C ALA A 345 -14.37 12.33 -9.30
N ILE A 346 -13.55 13.36 -9.06
CA ILE A 346 -13.82 14.75 -9.50
C ILE A 346 -13.91 14.80 -11.02
N LEU A 347 -12.93 14.22 -11.71
CA LEU A 347 -12.86 14.20 -13.16
C LEU A 347 -14.08 13.52 -13.78
N ALA A 348 -14.47 12.34 -13.27
CA ALA A 348 -15.64 11.63 -13.78
C ALA A 348 -16.95 12.40 -13.60
N HIS A 349 -17.10 13.17 -12.52
CA HIS A 349 -18.25 14.03 -12.32
C HIS A 349 -18.23 15.25 -13.26
N ILE A 350 -17.08 15.88 -13.45
CA ILE A 350 -16.93 17.00 -14.40
C ILE A 350 -17.25 16.54 -15.82
N ASP A 351 -16.70 15.40 -16.26
CA ASP A 351 -16.98 14.87 -17.59
C ASP A 351 -18.48 14.53 -17.76
N MET A 352 -19.14 14.06 -16.69
CA MET A 352 -20.60 13.78 -16.72
C MET A 352 -21.43 15.08 -16.77
N TRP A 353 -20.96 16.15 -16.12
CA TRP A 353 -21.56 17.47 -16.26
C TRP A 353 -21.38 18.02 -17.67
N GLU A 354 -20.18 17.91 -18.25
CA GLU A 354 -19.89 18.32 -19.64
C GLU A 354 -20.81 17.59 -20.64
N GLU A 355 -21.09 16.30 -20.43
CA GLU A 355 -21.97 15.50 -21.29
C GLU A 355 -23.47 15.80 -21.11
N THR A 356 -23.92 16.06 -19.88
CA THR A 356 -25.35 16.11 -19.57
C THR A 356 -25.90 17.49 -19.24
N GLY A 357 -25.04 18.47 -18.97
CA GLY A 357 -25.42 19.80 -18.47
C GLY A 357 -26.08 19.78 -17.07
N ARG A 358 -26.05 18.65 -16.36
CA ARG A 358 -26.69 18.52 -15.04
C ARG A 358 -25.76 19.04 -13.95
N GLU A 359 -26.10 20.21 -13.41
CA GLU A 359 -25.35 20.89 -12.33
C GLU A 359 -25.10 20.03 -11.08
N GLU A 360 -25.93 19.00 -10.83
CA GLU A 360 -25.73 18.07 -9.71
C GLU A 360 -24.34 17.39 -9.72
N PHE A 361 -23.74 17.16 -10.90
CA PHE A 361 -22.43 16.53 -10.98
C PHE A 361 -21.32 17.53 -10.68
N LEU A 362 -21.46 18.78 -11.13
CA LEU A 362 -20.52 19.84 -10.80
C LEU A 362 -20.53 20.15 -9.29
N GLU A 363 -21.73 20.17 -8.67
CA GLU A 363 -21.85 20.29 -7.21
C GLU A 363 -21.18 19.12 -6.47
N LYS A 364 -21.34 17.89 -6.97
CA LYS A 364 -20.69 16.69 -6.39
C LYS A 364 -19.17 16.73 -6.55
N SER A 365 -18.64 17.22 -7.68
CA SER A 365 -17.20 17.35 -7.88
C SER A 365 -16.58 18.34 -6.88
N PHE A 366 -17.25 19.47 -6.62
CA PHE A 366 -16.85 20.41 -5.58
C PHE A 366 -16.88 19.78 -4.18
N LEU A 367 -17.93 19.03 -3.85
CA LEU A 367 -18.02 18.32 -2.56
C LEU A 367 -16.88 17.31 -2.38
N LEU A 368 -16.47 16.61 -3.45
CA LEU A 368 -15.33 15.69 -3.42
C LEU A 368 -14.00 16.43 -3.22
N ASN A 369 -13.82 17.59 -3.86
CA ASN A 369 -12.70 18.48 -3.61
C ASN A 369 -12.66 18.90 -2.12
N GLU A 370 -13.77 19.38 -1.58
CA GLU A 370 -13.84 19.75 -0.16
C GLU A 370 -13.58 18.55 0.75
N LYS A 371 -14.09 17.38 0.38
CA LYS A 371 -13.84 16.14 1.12
C LYS A 371 -12.36 15.78 1.14
N SER A 372 -11.66 15.89 0.01
CA SER A 372 -10.22 15.61 -0.06
C SER A 372 -9.37 16.51 0.85
N LYS A 373 -9.80 17.77 1.05
CA LYS A 373 -9.12 18.78 1.91
C LYS A 373 -9.53 18.66 3.36
N SER A 374 -10.81 18.39 3.61
CA SER A 374 -11.37 18.27 4.95
C SER A 374 -10.72 17.17 5.77
N LEU A 375 -10.11 16.17 5.15
CA LEU A 375 -9.39 15.13 5.87
C LEU A 375 -8.17 15.68 6.60
N THR A 376 -7.58 16.78 6.10
CA THR A 376 -6.52 17.54 6.80
C THR A 376 -7.10 18.61 7.72
N LEU A 377 -8.15 19.31 7.29
CA LEU A 377 -8.78 20.41 8.06
C LEU A 377 -9.60 19.93 9.26
N LEU A 378 -10.36 18.84 9.14
CA LEU A 378 -11.16 18.24 10.20
C LEU A 378 -10.27 17.72 11.32
N GLN A 379 -9.14 17.09 11.01
CA GLN A 379 -8.19 16.68 12.04
C GLN A 379 -7.51 17.90 12.67
N ASN A 380 -7.18 18.96 11.91
CA ASN A 380 -6.70 20.21 12.49
C ASN A 380 -7.74 20.86 13.41
N LEU A 381 -9.02 20.84 13.05
CA LEU A 381 -10.12 21.32 13.87
C LEU A 381 -10.36 20.41 15.08
N LEU A 382 -10.23 19.09 14.95
CA LEU A 382 -10.36 18.12 16.04
C LEU A 382 -9.15 18.16 16.97
N ASP A 383 -7.93 18.40 16.49
CA ASP A 383 -6.70 18.57 17.27
C ASP A 383 -6.68 19.93 17.96
N ALA A 384 -7.08 21.00 17.26
CA ALA A 384 -7.28 22.32 17.85
C ALA A 384 -8.44 22.32 18.87
N ASN A 385 -9.51 21.56 18.61
CA ASN A 385 -10.60 21.31 19.55
C ASN A 385 -10.33 20.15 20.51
N ALA A 386 -9.19 19.43 20.41
CA ALA A 386 -8.81 18.40 21.38
C ALA A 386 -8.39 19.06 22.71
N LEU A 387 -8.08 20.36 22.69
CA LEU A 387 -8.02 21.21 23.88
C LEU A 387 -9.41 21.48 24.49
N ARG A 388 -10.50 21.06 23.82
CA ARG A 388 -11.88 20.99 24.30
C ARG A 388 -12.43 19.56 24.30
N THR A 389 -11.66 18.57 24.75
CA THR A 389 -12.23 17.34 25.36
C THR A 389 -12.97 17.65 26.68
N SER A 390 -13.63 18.80 26.78
CA SER A 390 -14.36 19.24 27.96
C SER A 390 -15.72 18.52 27.97
N GLY A 391 -15.74 17.25 28.38
CA GLY A 391 -17.00 16.55 28.70
C GLY A 391 -17.09 15.04 28.41
N ILE A 392 -16.08 14.40 27.80
CA ILE A 392 -16.13 12.94 27.51
C ILE A 392 -15.30 12.16 28.54
N PRO A 393 -15.86 11.14 29.20
CA PRO A 393 -15.09 10.28 30.09
C PRO A 393 -13.99 9.50 29.33
N PRO A 394 -12.76 9.40 29.87
CA PRO A 394 -11.67 8.62 29.27
C PRO A 394 -12.05 7.16 28.97
N LEU A 395 -12.95 6.58 29.76
CA LEU A 395 -13.44 5.21 29.56
C LEU A 395 -14.20 5.06 28.22
N ILE A 396 -14.93 6.09 27.78
CA ILE A 396 -15.67 6.08 26.51
C ILE A 396 -14.69 6.11 25.33
N LEU A 397 -13.64 6.93 25.43
CA LEU A 397 -12.58 6.97 24.42
C LEU A 397 -11.84 5.63 24.33
N GLN A 398 -11.51 5.03 25.48
CA GLN A 398 -10.87 3.72 25.54
C GLN A 398 -11.79 2.60 25.00
N GLN A 399 -13.10 2.69 25.23
CA GLN A 399 -14.06 1.73 24.68
C GLN A 399 -14.12 1.82 23.15
N GLU A 400 -14.10 3.03 22.59
CA GLU A 400 -14.03 3.24 21.15
C GLU A 400 -12.77 2.60 20.56
N GLU A 401 -11.61 2.90 21.14
CA GLU A 401 -10.29 2.40 20.73
C GLU A 401 -10.27 0.87 20.73
N ARG A 402 -10.76 0.23 21.79
CA ARG A 402 -10.83 -1.25 21.88
C ARG A 402 -11.70 -1.87 20.79
N LEU A 403 -12.84 -1.25 20.44
CA LEU A 403 -13.71 -1.75 19.38
C LEU A 403 -13.02 -1.65 18.02
N GLN A 404 -12.33 -0.54 17.76
CA GLN A 404 -11.57 -0.32 16.52
C GLN A 404 -10.38 -1.27 16.39
N ASP A 405 -9.59 -1.43 17.44
CA ASP A 405 -8.45 -2.37 17.46
C ASP A 405 -8.90 -3.80 17.20
N SER A 406 -10.00 -4.21 17.83
CA SER A 406 -10.56 -5.55 17.65
C SER A 406 -11.03 -5.77 16.20
N LEU A 407 -11.68 -4.76 15.59
CA LEU A 407 -12.09 -4.80 14.18
C LEU A 407 -10.88 -4.90 13.24
N ALA A 408 -9.84 -4.09 13.47
CA ALA A 408 -8.63 -4.09 12.66
C ALA A 408 -7.92 -5.45 12.72
N LEU A 409 -7.80 -6.03 13.92
CA LEU A 409 -7.22 -7.37 14.12
C LEU A 409 -8.01 -8.45 13.39
N LEU A 410 -9.34 -8.47 13.53
CA LEU A 410 -10.19 -9.47 12.87
C LEU A 410 -10.15 -9.35 11.34
N ARG A 411 -10.18 -8.12 10.80
CA ARG A 411 -10.07 -7.88 9.35
C ARG A 411 -8.70 -8.31 8.80
N ASN A 412 -7.63 -8.07 9.55
CA ASN A 412 -6.30 -8.56 9.20
C ASN A 412 -6.22 -10.09 9.24
N ALA A 413 -6.85 -10.73 10.24
CA ALA A 413 -6.95 -12.18 10.31
C ALA A 413 -7.74 -12.75 9.12
N LEU A 414 -8.85 -12.12 8.74
CA LEU A 414 -9.67 -12.51 7.59
C LEU A 414 -8.88 -12.51 6.28
N GLN A 415 -7.94 -11.58 6.09
CA GLN A 415 -7.08 -11.56 4.90
C GLN A 415 -6.08 -12.71 4.84
N ALA A 416 -5.66 -13.23 5.99
CA ALA A 416 -4.64 -14.27 6.10
C ALA A 416 -5.22 -15.69 6.14
N GLU A 417 -6.50 -15.83 6.49
CA GLU A 417 -7.21 -17.09 6.63
C GLU A 417 -7.46 -17.77 5.28
N LYS A 418 -7.43 -19.11 5.28
CA LYS A 418 -7.61 -19.96 4.11
C LYS A 418 -8.75 -20.97 4.28
N ASP A 419 -9.08 -21.34 5.51
CA ASP A 419 -10.18 -22.27 5.76
C ASP A 419 -11.53 -21.57 5.53
N PRO A 420 -12.35 -22.04 4.57
CA PRO A 420 -13.67 -21.44 4.31
C PRO A 420 -14.56 -21.34 5.55
N ALA A 421 -14.50 -22.32 6.46
CA ALA A 421 -15.31 -22.30 7.69
C ALA A 421 -14.88 -21.18 8.64
N ASN A 422 -13.56 -21.00 8.81
CA ASN A 422 -13.01 -19.91 9.61
C ASN A 422 -13.23 -18.54 8.97
N ILE A 423 -13.14 -18.45 7.64
CA ILE A 423 -13.44 -17.23 6.87
C ILE A 423 -14.87 -16.77 7.20
N GLU A 424 -15.85 -17.66 7.15
CA GLU A 424 -17.25 -17.28 7.44
C GLU A 424 -17.48 -16.96 8.92
N SER A 425 -16.78 -17.66 9.83
CA SER A 425 -16.78 -17.34 11.26
C SER A 425 -16.25 -15.94 11.52
N LEU A 426 -15.08 -15.60 10.97
CA LEU A 426 -14.45 -14.27 11.08
C LEU A 426 -15.34 -13.18 10.48
N LYS A 427 -15.94 -13.41 9.30
CA LYS A 427 -16.91 -12.47 8.71
C LYS A 427 -18.09 -12.22 9.62
N THR A 428 -18.63 -13.27 10.25
CA THR A 428 -19.75 -13.15 11.18
C THR A 428 -19.37 -12.37 12.43
N GLU A 429 -18.16 -12.59 12.96
CA GLU A 429 -17.64 -11.85 14.11
C GLU A 429 -17.40 -10.37 13.79
N ILE A 430 -16.81 -10.07 12.63
CA ILE A 430 -16.62 -8.70 12.13
C ILE A 430 -17.97 -7.99 12.01
N ARG A 431 -18.96 -8.59 11.34
CA ARG A 431 -20.31 -8.01 11.21
C ARG A 431 -20.95 -7.72 12.57
N ARG A 432 -20.81 -8.64 13.53
CA ARG A 432 -21.33 -8.47 14.89
C ARG A 432 -20.64 -7.30 15.60
N LEU A 433 -19.32 -7.19 15.47
CA LEU A 433 -18.55 -6.14 16.10
C LEU A 433 -18.79 -4.77 15.45
N ASP A 434 -18.96 -4.73 14.13
CA ASP A 434 -19.39 -3.54 13.40
C ASP A 434 -20.75 -3.05 13.91
N LEU A 435 -21.72 -3.94 14.08
CA LEU A 435 -23.02 -3.57 14.64
C LEU A 435 -22.89 -2.95 16.04
N ARG A 436 -22.06 -3.54 16.91
CA ARG A 436 -21.76 -2.98 18.24
C ARG A 436 -21.09 -1.62 18.17
N TYR A 437 -20.19 -1.42 17.20
CA TYR A 437 -19.54 -0.14 16.98
C TYR A 437 -20.52 0.92 16.46
N GLU A 438 -21.47 0.56 15.59
CA GLU A 438 -22.56 1.43 15.17
C GLU A 438 -23.49 1.81 16.33
N GLU A 439 -23.85 0.85 17.20
CA GLU A 439 -24.62 1.11 18.41
C GLU A 439 -23.88 2.04 19.38
N PHE A 440 -22.56 1.83 19.54
CA PHE A 440 -21.70 2.72 20.30
C PHE A 440 -21.71 4.14 19.72
N LYS A 441 -21.56 4.30 18.40
CA LYS A 441 -21.65 5.61 17.72
C LYS A 441 -23.01 6.28 17.93
N LYS A 442 -24.12 5.55 17.85
CA LYS A 442 -25.47 6.07 18.18
C LYS A 442 -25.55 6.54 19.63
N SER A 443 -24.87 5.87 20.56
CA SER A 443 -24.78 6.32 21.95
C SER A 443 -24.00 7.64 22.07
N LEU A 444 -22.94 7.81 21.28
CA LEU A 444 -22.20 9.07 21.20
C LEU A 444 -23.06 10.19 20.60
N GLU A 445 -23.83 9.90 19.55
CA GLU A 445 -24.78 10.84 18.94
C GLU A 445 -25.78 11.38 19.96
N LYS A 446 -26.28 10.51 20.84
CA LYS A 446 -27.24 10.87 21.89
C LYS A 446 -26.62 11.60 23.08
N ASN A 447 -25.51 11.08 23.60
CA ASN A 447 -24.95 11.49 24.90
C ASN A 447 -23.83 12.53 24.78
N TYR A 448 -23.18 12.60 23.62
CA TYR A 448 -22.01 13.46 23.35
C TYR A 448 -22.16 14.14 21.99
N VAL A 449 -23.28 14.84 21.78
CA VAL A 449 -23.70 15.43 20.49
C VAL A 449 -22.58 16.22 19.81
N GLN A 450 -21.90 17.11 20.55
CA GLN A 450 -20.83 17.95 20.00
C GLN A 450 -19.63 17.12 19.50
N TYR A 451 -19.27 16.06 20.24
CA TYR A 451 -18.21 15.14 19.84
C TYR A 451 -18.61 14.34 18.61
N TYR A 452 -19.82 13.79 18.61
CA TYR A 452 -20.32 13.01 17.49
C TYR A 452 -20.41 13.86 16.21
N GLN A 453 -20.91 15.10 16.32
CA GLN A 453 -20.96 16.04 15.20
C GLN A 453 -19.57 16.39 14.68
N SER A 454 -18.60 16.63 15.57
CA SER A 454 -17.24 16.98 15.17
C SER A 454 -16.50 15.80 14.55
N LYS A 455 -16.73 14.56 15.02
CA LYS A 455 -15.96 13.37 14.60
C LYS A 455 -16.60 12.58 13.45
N TYR A 456 -17.92 12.35 13.48
CA TYR A 456 -18.60 11.45 12.54
C TYR A 456 -19.59 12.15 11.60
N ASN A 457 -20.15 13.28 12.00
CA ASN A 457 -21.16 14.00 11.21
C ASN A 457 -20.66 15.38 10.77
N PHE A 458 -19.41 15.43 10.29
CA PHE A 458 -18.88 16.65 9.69
C PHE A 458 -19.66 16.93 8.40
N LYS A 459 -20.51 17.95 8.45
CA LYS A 459 -21.29 18.41 7.31
C LYS A 459 -20.55 19.54 6.60
N PHE A 460 -20.24 19.30 5.34
CA PHE A 460 -19.78 20.35 4.44
C PHE A 460 -20.92 21.34 4.23
N LYS A 461 -20.59 22.64 4.22
CA LYS A 461 -21.54 23.62 3.71
C LYS A 461 -21.80 23.28 2.24
N THR A 462 -23.07 23.16 1.90
CA THR A 462 -23.49 22.99 0.50
C THR A 462 -23.11 24.23 -0.30
N LEU A 463 -22.97 24.08 -1.63
CA LEU A 463 -22.73 25.22 -2.52
C LEU A 463 -23.72 26.37 -2.25
N LYS A 464 -25.01 26.06 -2.12
CA LYS A 464 -26.06 27.04 -1.83
C LYS A 464 -25.89 27.74 -0.47
N GLU A 465 -25.40 27.05 0.56
CA GLU A 465 -25.11 27.67 1.84
C GLU A 465 -23.90 28.61 1.77
N ILE A 466 -22.89 28.25 0.97
CA ILE A 466 -21.74 29.12 0.70
C ILE A 466 -22.20 30.37 -0.06
N GLN A 467 -22.92 30.20 -1.18
CA GLN A 467 -23.38 31.32 -2.00
C GLN A 467 -24.29 32.30 -1.23
N ARG A 468 -25.13 31.81 -0.30
CA ARG A 468 -25.96 32.68 0.56
C ARG A 468 -25.16 33.53 1.55
N GLN A 469 -23.93 33.15 1.85
CA GLN A 469 -23.05 33.87 2.77
C GLN A 469 -22.15 34.87 2.05
N LEU A 470 -22.05 34.78 0.72
CA LEU A 470 -21.26 35.69 -0.09
C LEU A 470 -22.06 36.94 -0.42
N GLN A 471 -21.42 38.09 -0.22
CA GLN A 471 -21.92 39.36 -0.72
C GLN A 471 -21.80 39.40 -2.25
N SER A 472 -22.55 40.30 -2.89
CA SER A 472 -22.59 40.38 -4.36
C SER A 472 -21.23 40.67 -4.98
N ASP A 473 -20.32 41.28 -4.21
CA ASP A 473 -18.95 41.63 -4.58
C ASP A 473 -17.90 40.56 -4.22
N GLN A 474 -18.29 39.50 -3.52
CA GLN A 474 -17.36 38.48 -3.03
C GLN A 474 -17.35 37.23 -3.92
N SER A 475 -16.15 36.69 -4.14
CA SER A 475 -15.94 35.40 -4.78
C SER A 475 -14.98 34.55 -3.96
N ILE A 476 -15.24 33.24 -3.92
CA ILE A 476 -14.33 32.24 -3.38
C ILE A 476 -13.69 31.51 -4.55
N MET A 477 -12.37 31.35 -4.49
CA MET A 477 -11.62 30.45 -5.38
C MET A 477 -11.11 29.26 -4.58
N GLU A 478 -11.43 28.05 -5.03
CA GLU A 478 -10.98 26.80 -4.44
C GLU A 478 -10.28 25.95 -5.49
N PHE A 479 -9.22 25.22 -5.12
CA PHE A 479 -8.50 24.39 -6.08
C PHE A 479 -8.18 22.99 -5.57
N PHE A 480 -8.16 22.00 -6.46
CA PHE A 480 -7.67 20.65 -6.21
C PHE A 480 -6.50 20.36 -7.15
N VAL A 481 -5.35 20.00 -6.60
CA VAL A 481 -4.17 19.58 -7.37
C VAL A 481 -4.07 18.06 -7.29
N GLY A 482 -4.37 17.39 -8.39
CA GLY A 482 -4.23 15.94 -8.56
C GLY A 482 -2.86 15.52 -9.08
N ASP A 483 -2.76 14.25 -9.49
CA ASP A 483 -1.60 13.68 -10.15
C ASP A 483 -1.46 14.28 -11.55
N ASP A 484 -2.55 14.32 -12.32
CA ASP A 484 -2.61 14.69 -13.75
C ASP A 484 -3.35 16.02 -14.02
N TYR A 485 -4.22 16.47 -13.12
CA TYR A 485 -5.09 17.63 -13.32
C TYR A 485 -5.07 18.62 -12.16
N LEU A 486 -5.27 19.89 -12.50
CA LEU A 486 -5.65 20.98 -11.60
C LEU A 486 -7.12 21.32 -11.86
N PHE A 487 -7.95 21.27 -10.81
CA PHE A 487 -9.32 21.78 -10.87
C PHE A 487 -9.39 23.06 -10.07
N VAL A 488 -9.96 24.11 -10.66
CA VAL A 488 -10.17 25.39 -9.99
C VAL A 488 -11.66 25.69 -10.02
N TYR A 489 -12.22 26.01 -8.88
CA TYR A 489 -13.62 26.33 -8.68
C TYR A 489 -13.74 27.81 -8.33
N THR A 490 -14.68 28.50 -8.96
CA THR A 490 -15.08 29.86 -8.57
C THR A 490 -16.53 29.87 -8.13
N ILE A 491 -16.77 30.46 -6.96
CA ILE A 491 -18.10 30.54 -6.33
C ILE A 491 -18.37 32.00 -6.01
N ASN A 492 -19.47 32.54 -6.51
CA ASN A 492 -20.02 33.81 -6.04
C ASN A 492 -21.52 33.65 -5.73
N SER A 493 -22.19 34.71 -5.29
CA SER A 493 -23.60 34.65 -4.89
C SER A 493 -24.56 34.18 -5.98
N GLU A 494 -24.16 34.23 -7.27
CA GLU A 494 -25.03 33.98 -8.44
C GLU A 494 -24.55 32.84 -9.34
N SER A 495 -23.27 32.46 -9.28
CA SER A 495 -22.65 31.53 -10.21
C SER A 495 -21.64 30.63 -9.53
N PHE A 496 -21.43 29.49 -10.17
CA PHE A 496 -20.48 28.47 -9.78
C PHE A 496 -19.87 27.86 -11.05
N ARG A 497 -18.55 27.86 -11.14
CA ARG A 497 -17.84 27.33 -12.31
C ARG A 497 -16.65 26.48 -11.88
N CYS A 498 -16.26 25.56 -12.75
CA CYS A 498 -15.02 24.81 -12.63
C CYS A 498 -14.19 24.95 -13.91
N HIS A 499 -12.90 25.21 -13.76
CA HIS A 499 -11.91 25.09 -14.81
C HIS A 499 -11.01 23.89 -14.53
N LYS A 500 -10.95 22.98 -15.50
CA LYS A 500 -10.07 21.81 -15.52
C LYS A 500 -8.84 22.16 -16.36
N ALA A 501 -7.66 22.07 -15.77
CA ALA A 501 -6.38 22.27 -16.43
C ALA A 501 -5.50 21.01 -16.31
N VAL A 502 -4.77 20.67 -17.36
CA VAL A 502 -3.80 19.56 -17.33
C VAL A 502 -2.57 20.01 -16.54
N LYS A 503 -2.15 19.18 -15.59
CA LYS A 503 -0.90 19.38 -14.85
C LYS A 503 0.27 18.96 -15.73
N SER A 504 0.73 19.91 -16.52
CA SER A 504 1.91 19.74 -17.38
C SER A 504 3.21 19.82 -16.58
N ASP A 505 4.29 19.27 -17.14
CA ASP A 505 5.65 19.50 -16.66
C ASP A 505 5.95 20.99 -16.53
N SER A 506 5.41 21.80 -17.44
CA SER A 506 5.49 23.27 -17.39
C SER A 506 4.85 23.85 -16.14
N LEU A 507 3.65 23.41 -15.74
CA LEU A 507 3.02 23.88 -14.50
C LEU A 507 3.88 23.53 -13.28
N THR A 508 4.37 22.31 -13.22
CA THR A 508 5.26 21.86 -12.14
C THR A 508 6.55 22.69 -12.10
N LEU A 509 7.16 22.94 -13.27
CA LEU A 509 8.34 23.77 -13.42
C LEU A 509 8.07 25.22 -12.98
N PHE A 510 6.92 25.80 -13.35
CA PHE A 510 6.55 27.16 -12.95
C PHE A 510 6.37 27.28 -11.44
N ILE A 511 5.72 26.31 -10.80
CA ILE A 511 5.55 26.28 -9.34
C ILE A 511 6.90 26.12 -8.65
N SER A 512 7.71 25.14 -9.05
CA SER A 512 9.02 24.90 -8.46
C SER A 512 9.97 26.09 -8.65
N GLY A 513 9.97 26.70 -9.84
CA GLY A 513 10.76 27.89 -10.12
C GLY A 513 10.32 29.09 -9.28
N LEU A 514 9.02 29.28 -9.05
CA LEU A 514 8.50 30.35 -8.20
C LEU A 514 8.90 30.15 -6.73
N ILE A 515 8.82 28.90 -6.22
CA ILE A 515 9.26 28.58 -4.85
C ILE A 515 10.76 28.81 -4.72
N GLU A 516 11.55 28.40 -5.72
CA GLU A 516 13.00 28.58 -5.71
C GLU A 516 13.39 30.05 -5.80
N SER A 517 12.71 30.87 -6.61
CA SER A 517 12.97 32.31 -6.66
C SER A 517 12.68 32.99 -5.32
N LEU A 518 11.59 32.60 -4.65
CA LEU A 518 11.28 33.06 -3.29
C LEU A 518 12.31 32.63 -2.24
N ARG A 519 12.91 31.43 -2.39
CA ARG A 519 13.98 30.96 -1.49
C ARG A 519 15.30 31.68 -1.71
N ARG A 520 15.60 32.07 -2.95
CA ARG A 520 16.80 32.82 -3.32
C ARG A 520 16.71 34.30 -2.98
N PHE A 521 15.50 34.80 -2.73
CA PHE A 521 15.30 36.17 -2.30
C PHE A 521 15.85 36.37 -0.88
N ASP A 522 16.98 37.09 -0.78
CA ASP A 522 17.55 37.51 0.50
C ASP A 522 17.07 38.93 0.85
N PRO A 523 16.19 39.08 1.85
CA PRO A 523 15.67 40.38 2.25
C PRO A 523 16.72 41.30 2.90
N SER A 524 17.94 40.79 3.19
CA SER A 524 19.04 41.59 3.72
C SER A 524 19.86 42.31 2.63
N LEU A 525 19.71 41.92 1.36
CA LEU A 525 20.33 42.58 0.23
C LEU A 525 19.55 43.84 -0.19
N PRO A 526 20.21 44.89 -0.69
CA PRO A 526 19.51 46.05 -1.24
C PRO A 526 18.58 45.65 -2.38
N LEU A 527 17.34 46.16 -2.36
CA LEU A 527 16.41 46.07 -3.48
C LEU A 527 17.07 46.67 -4.73
N GLY A 528 17.21 45.87 -5.79
CA GLY A 528 17.86 46.25 -7.05
C GLY A 528 19.34 45.87 -7.15
N SER A 529 19.89 45.15 -6.17
CA SER A 529 21.11 44.34 -6.39
C SER A 529 20.88 43.30 -7.48
N GLU A 530 21.94 42.85 -8.14
CA GLU A 530 21.87 41.89 -9.24
C GLU A 530 21.11 40.62 -8.83
N GLU A 531 21.40 40.10 -7.63
CA GLU A 531 20.76 38.90 -7.09
C GLU A 531 19.28 39.11 -6.73
N THR A 532 18.91 40.26 -6.16
CA THR A 532 17.49 40.55 -5.86
C THR A 532 16.68 40.86 -7.11
N GLN A 533 17.30 41.48 -8.12
CA GLN A 533 16.65 41.77 -9.39
C GLN A 533 16.44 40.50 -10.21
N GLU A 534 17.43 39.60 -10.28
CA GLU A 534 17.28 38.31 -10.95
C GLU A 534 16.16 37.47 -10.31
N ALA A 535 16.13 37.39 -8.97
CA ALA A 535 15.07 36.70 -8.25
C ALA A 535 13.68 37.31 -8.52
N LEU A 536 13.59 38.64 -8.59
CA LEU A 536 12.36 39.37 -8.88
C LEU A 536 11.88 39.13 -10.32
N ASP A 537 12.78 39.18 -11.30
CA ASP A 537 12.44 38.97 -12.72
C ASP A 537 11.91 37.56 -12.96
N ILE A 538 12.58 36.55 -12.38
CA ILE A 538 12.13 35.15 -12.42
C ILE A 538 10.77 35.02 -11.73
N TYR A 539 10.60 35.65 -10.56
CA TYR A 539 9.32 35.65 -9.85
C TYR A 539 8.20 36.25 -10.71
N THR A 540 8.42 37.42 -11.31
CA THR A 540 7.39 38.12 -12.11
C THR A 540 7.00 37.33 -13.37
N ASP A 541 7.96 36.75 -14.09
CA ASP A 541 7.68 35.91 -15.27
C ASP A 541 6.86 34.67 -14.89
N LEU A 542 7.30 33.93 -13.87
CA LEU A 542 6.61 32.72 -13.42
C LEU A 542 5.25 33.01 -12.80
N ALA A 543 5.12 34.09 -12.02
CA ALA A 543 3.85 34.55 -11.47
C ALA A 543 2.87 34.94 -12.59
N SER A 544 3.34 35.61 -13.64
CA SER A 544 2.52 35.94 -14.81
C SER A 544 2.03 34.70 -15.54
N LYS A 545 2.89 33.70 -15.76
CA LYS A 545 2.52 32.42 -16.37
C LYS A 545 1.50 31.66 -15.54
N LEU A 546 1.68 31.60 -14.22
CA LEU A 546 0.72 31.00 -13.30
C LEU A 546 -0.60 31.77 -13.28
N TYR A 547 -0.56 33.10 -13.35
CA TYR A 547 -1.75 33.94 -13.49
C TYR A 547 -2.53 33.59 -14.76
N GLN A 548 -1.86 33.53 -15.92
CA GLN A 548 -2.50 33.18 -17.19
C GLN A 548 -3.12 31.78 -17.19
N LEU A 549 -2.48 30.82 -16.53
CA LEU A 549 -2.95 29.44 -16.51
C LEU A 549 -4.09 29.21 -15.50
N ILE A 550 -3.99 29.80 -14.30
CA ILE A 550 -4.85 29.47 -13.16
C ILE A 550 -5.94 30.53 -12.96
N TRP A 551 -5.61 31.81 -13.12
CA TRP A 551 -6.46 32.93 -12.70
C TRP A 551 -7.19 33.59 -13.88
N MET A 552 -6.50 33.78 -15.00
CA MET A 552 -7.04 34.42 -16.20
C MET A 552 -8.33 33.75 -16.75
N PRO A 553 -8.49 32.40 -16.70
CA PRO A 553 -9.76 31.76 -17.09
C PRO A 553 -10.98 32.25 -16.31
N PHE A 554 -10.77 32.84 -15.13
CA PHE A 554 -11.80 33.36 -14.24
C PHE A 554 -11.78 34.88 -14.08
N ALA A 555 -10.96 35.58 -14.86
CA ALA A 555 -10.77 37.01 -14.69
C ALA A 555 -12.11 37.77 -14.72
N GLU A 556 -13.09 37.30 -15.49
CA GLU A 556 -14.44 37.89 -15.55
C GLU A 556 -15.28 37.63 -14.31
N ASP A 557 -15.16 36.46 -13.69
CA ASP A 557 -15.91 36.09 -12.49
C ASP A 557 -15.35 36.82 -11.25
N LEU A 558 -14.07 37.18 -11.29
CA LEU A 558 -13.34 37.94 -10.28
C LEU A 558 -13.47 39.47 -10.44
N LYS A 559 -14.20 39.98 -11.45
CA LYS A 559 -14.39 41.44 -11.68
C LYS A 559 -15.22 42.15 -10.61
N LYS A 560 -15.71 41.43 -9.60
CA LYS A 560 -16.32 42.01 -8.41
C LYS A 560 -15.30 41.92 -7.27
N GLU A 561 -14.97 43.06 -6.68
CA GLU A 561 -13.74 43.36 -5.92
C GLU A 561 -13.12 42.17 -5.16
N VAL A 562 -11.92 41.75 -5.61
CA VAL A 562 -11.02 40.91 -4.81
C VAL A 562 -10.44 41.79 -3.71
N MET A 563 -10.95 41.66 -2.48
CA MET A 563 -10.27 42.15 -1.27
C MET A 563 -9.25 41.15 -0.76
#